data_AF-A0A483FW08-F1
#
_entry.id   AF-A0A483FW08-F1
#
_cell.length_a   1.000
_cell.length_b   1.000
_cell.length_c   1.000
_cell.angle_alpha   90.00
_cell.angle_beta   90.00
_cell.angle_gamma   90.00
#
_symmetry.space_group_name_H-M   'P 1'
#
loop_
_entity.id
_entity.type
_entity.pdbx_description
1 polymer ?
#
loop_
_entity_poly.entity_id
_entity_poly.type
_entity_poly.pdbx_seq_one_letter_code
_entity_poly.pdbx_strand_id
1 'polypeptide(L)'
;MGREAQPPHSRLTPRLEADLPRINFYRFCQLLEKRRPGQPLMGGTSHPADDPVRFYPHPGMGFPASELKAVEYNEADDSRPPVIRTTFMGLYGVDSPLPTAYLDDIAQHREGHEALQGLLDIFSHRIMTQFYRIWRKYSWPATFEPGGTDRLSQSLLGLAGLGIPGTTQHIASPASRFLALTGVLRQPGKTQQGIQALVTLLAPETTVRVSPYSLRPVAISQPLGFYGDDDFFLDGNTPLGDEAMDASSQLLVALTTDNPAEAQGWKPDGPLFRDFLILLRVYLGWRFRANITLTAPTRLLAVPPLGDEPFWLGMNGVLGVGEGESEGDIPQTFTTELGTYTGLQPATFLQGNRRVTYKFD
;
A
#
# COMPACT_ATOMS: atom_id res chain seq x y z
N MET A 1 -24.59 -38.08 14.16
CA MET A 1 -24.44 -37.58 12.78
C MET A 1 -22.96 -37.49 12.49
N GLY A 2 -22.40 -38.49 11.81
CA GLY A 2 -20.98 -38.48 11.43
C GLY A 2 -20.76 -37.36 10.43
N ARG A 3 -19.76 -36.50 10.67
CA ARG A 3 -19.22 -35.62 9.64
C ARG A 3 -18.68 -36.54 8.55
N GLU A 4 -19.37 -36.62 7.42
CA GLU A 4 -18.77 -37.17 6.20
C GLU A 4 -17.47 -36.41 5.94
N ALA A 5 -16.36 -37.16 5.85
CA ALA A 5 -15.07 -36.58 5.53
C ALA A 5 -15.21 -35.95 4.15
N GLN A 6 -15.10 -34.61 4.08
CA GLN A 6 -15.10 -33.93 2.79
C GLN A 6 -13.98 -34.53 1.94
N PRO A 7 -14.26 -34.84 0.65
CA PRO A 7 -13.24 -35.40 -0.21
C PRO A 7 -12.02 -34.47 -0.24
N PRO A 8 -10.79 -35.01 -0.24
CA PRO A 8 -9.56 -34.21 -0.16
C PRO A 8 -9.44 -33.24 -1.34
N HIS A 9 -10.09 -33.53 -2.47
CA HIS A 9 -10.22 -32.64 -3.61
C HIS A 9 -11.69 -32.27 -3.86
N SER A 10 -12.06 -31.02 -3.55
CA SER A 10 -13.35 -30.46 -3.96
C SER A 10 -13.47 -30.45 -5.47
N ARG A 11 -14.61 -30.95 -6.01
CA ARG A 11 -15.03 -30.69 -7.40
C ARG A 11 -15.03 -29.19 -7.68
N LEU A 12 -14.82 -28.81 -8.94
CA LEU A 12 -14.95 -27.41 -9.36
C LEU A 12 -16.40 -26.97 -9.22
N THR A 13 -16.61 -25.66 -9.15
CA THR A 13 -17.98 -25.14 -9.09
C THR A 13 -18.62 -25.31 -10.46
N PRO A 14 -19.90 -25.70 -10.58
CA PRO A 14 -20.56 -25.89 -11.87
C PRO A 14 -20.46 -24.69 -12.81
N ARG A 15 -20.47 -23.47 -12.25
CA ARG A 15 -20.24 -22.23 -13.01
C ARG A 15 -18.85 -22.16 -13.64
N LEU A 16 -17.81 -22.57 -12.90
CA LEU A 16 -16.43 -22.54 -13.38
C LEU A 16 -16.20 -23.57 -14.49
N GLU A 17 -16.88 -24.71 -14.42
CA GLU A 17 -16.84 -25.73 -15.48
C GLU A 17 -17.54 -25.25 -16.75
N ALA A 18 -18.70 -24.62 -16.64
CA ALA A 18 -19.42 -24.06 -17.78
C ALA A 18 -18.62 -22.98 -18.51
N ASP A 19 -17.89 -22.14 -17.78
CA ASP A 19 -17.07 -21.06 -18.32
C ASP A 19 -15.64 -21.48 -18.67
N LEU A 20 -15.26 -22.75 -18.49
CA LEU A 20 -13.88 -23.22 -18.67
C LEU A 20 -13.27 -22.85 -20.04
N PRO A 21 -13.98 -23.00 -21.18
CA PRO A 21 -13.45 -22.60 -22.49
C PRO A 21 -13.27 -21.09 -22.66
N ARG A 22 -13.87 -20.27 -21.80
CA ARG A 22 -13.80 -18.79 -21.86
C ARG A 22 -12.74 -18.21 -20.94
N ILE A 23 -12.17 -19.02 -20.06
CA ILE A 23 -11.24 -18.58 -19.03
C ILE A 23 -9.80 -18.84 -19.49
N ASN A 24 -8.95 -17.83 -19.32
CA ASN A 24 -7.51 -17.98 -19.51
C ASN A 24 -6.88 -18.85 -18.41
N PHE A 25 -5.91 -19.68 -18.78
CA PHE A 25 -5.18 -20.59 -17.91
C PHE A 25 -4.61 -19.91 -16.65
N TYR A 26 -4.00 -18.73 -16.76
CA TYR A 26 -3.44 -18.01 -15.61
C TYR A 26 -4.53 -17.60 -14.62
N ARG A 27 -5.67 -17.11 -15.13
CA ARG A 27 -6.80 -16.70 -14.29
C ARG A 27 -7.44 -17.89 -13.62
N PHE A 28 -7.59 -19.00 -14.35
CA PHE A 28 -8.07 -20.26 -13.79
C PHE A 28 -7.20 -20.71 -12.62
N CYS A 29 -5.88 -20.74 -12.81
CA CYS A 29 -4.93 -21.11 -11.76
C CYS A 29 -4.99 -20.18 -10.54
N GLN A 30 -5.09 -18.87 -10.74
CA GLN A 30 -5.27 -17.91 -9.63
C GLN A 30 -6.54 -18.18 -8.82
N LEU A 31 -7.64 -18.50 -9.51
CA LEU A 31 -8.92 -18.79 -8.84
C LEU A 31 -8.84 -20.06 -8.00
N LEU A 32 -8.10 -21.07 -8.46
CA LEU A 32 -7.83 -22.28 -7.68
C LEU A 32 -7.02 -21.97 -6.41
N GLU A 33 -5.94 -21.20 -6.53
CA GLU A 33 -5.12 -20.82 -5.36
C GLU A 33 -5.94 -20.02 -4.34
N LYS A 34 -6.79 -19.10 -4.80
CA LYS A 34 -7.67 -18.30 -3.91
C LYS A 34 -8.72 -19.13 -3.17
N ARG A 35 -9.14 -20.28 -3.71
CA ARG A 35 -10.10 -21.18 -3.05
C ARG A 35 -9.49 -21.97 -1.91
N ARG A 36 -8.16 -22.12 -1.88
CA ARG A 36 -7.44 -22.93 -0.89
C ARG A 36 -6.38 -22.08 -0.18
N PRO A 37 -6.79 -21.08 0.63
CA PRO A 37 -5.83 -20.28 1.38
C PRO A 37 -5.05 -21.17 2.35
N GLY A 38 -3.72 -21.03 2.37
CA GLY A 38 -2.82 -21.77 3.28
C GLY A 38 -2.29 -23.11 2.76
N GLN A 39 -2.74 -23.58 1.60
CA GLN A 39 -2.10 -24.71 0.92
C GLN A 39 -0.88 -24.25 0.10
N PRO A 40 0.07 -25.15 -0.19
CA PRO A 40 1.18 -24.83 -1.08
C PRO A 40 0.67 -24.35 -2.44
N LEU A 41 1.38 -23.36 -2.99
CA LEU A 41 1.08 -22.80 -4.30
C LEU A 41 1.34 -23.85 -5.39
N MET A 42 0.62 -23.76 -6.51
CA MET A 42 0.73 -24.77 -7.56
C MET A 42 2.13 -24.84 -8.15
N GLY A 43 2.65 -26.06 -8.29
CA GLY A 43 4.03 -26.35 -8.69
C GLY A 43 5.08 -25.90 -7.67
N GLY A 44 4.68 -25.46 -6.48
CA GLY A 44 5.56 -24.96 -5.43
C GLY A 44 6.41 -26.05 -4.79
N THR A 45 5.87 -27.26 -4.71
CA THR A 45 6.50 -28.41 -4.06
C THR A 45 7.02 -29.44 -5.08
N SER A 46 7.94 -30.29 -4.60
CA SER A 46 8.47 -31.42 -5.35
C SER A 46 7.49 -32.59 -5.45
N HIS A 47 6.33 -32.56 -4.79
CA HIS A 47 5.32 -33.62 -4.88
C HIS A 47 4.14 -33.16 -5.72
N PRO A 48 3.79 -33.86 -6.83
CA PRO A 48 2.60 -33.50 -7.59
C PRO A 48 1.34 -33.63 -6.73
N ALA A 49 1.30 -34.54 -5.76
CA ALA A 49 0.15 -34.79 -4.89
C ALA A 49 -0.40 -33.52 -4.21
N ASP A 50 0.45 -32.52 -3.97
CA ASP A 50 0.08 -31.27 -3.33
C ASP A 50 -0.70 -30.33 -4.27
N ASP A 51 -0.59 -30.51 -5.59
CA ASP A 51 -1.31 -29.71 -6.56
C ASP A 51 -2.81 -30.06 -6.57
N PRO A 52 -3.71 -29.06 -6.53
CA PRO A 52 -5.15 -29.27 -6.39
C PRO A 52 -5.77 -29.96 -7.61
N VAL A 53 -5.14 -29.84 -8.78
CA VAL A 53 -5.60 -30.31 -10.09
C VAL A 53 -4.42 -30.83 -10.91
N ARG A 54 -4.69 -31.73 -11.85
CA ARG A 54 -3.72 -32.21 -12.85
C ARG A 54 -3.95 -31.49 -14.16
N PHE A 55 -2.88 -31.10 -14.84
CA PHE A 55 -2.95 -30.49 -16.16
C PHE A 55 -2.37 -31.47 -17.16
N TYR A 56 -3.22 -32.01 -18.03
CA TYR A 56 -2.82 -32.95 -19.07
C TYR A 56 -3.21 -32.40 -20.44
N PRO A 57 -2.37 -32.59 -21.47
CA PRO A 57 -2.74 -32.19 -22.82
C PRO A 57 -3.99 -32.94 -23.32
N HIS A 58 -4.73 -32.28 -24.20
CA HIS A 58 -5.84 -32.90 -24.91
C HIS A 58 -5.30 -33.72 -26.09
N PRO A 59 -5.66 -35.01 -26.22
CA PRO A 59 -5.13 -35.89 -27.28
C PRO A 59 -5.68 -35.60 -28.68
N GLY A 60 -6.78 -34.87 -28.80
CA GLY A 60 -7.40 -34.57 -30.10
C GLY A 60 -6.57 -33.61 -30.96
N MET A 61 -6.54 -33.89 -32.27
CA MET A 61 -5.80 -33.12 -33.29
C MET A 61 -6.60 -31.96 -33.92
N GLY A 62 -7.76 -31.62 -33.36
CA GLY A 62 -8.59 -30.52 -33.86
C GLY A 62 -8.07 -29.16 -33.41
N PHE A 63 -8.24 -28.13 -34.25
CA PHE A 63 -7.86 -26.76 -33.89
C PHE A 63 -8.48 -26.34 -32.55
N PRO A 64 -7.69 -25.83 -31.59
CA PRO A 64 -8.19 -25.48 -30.28
C PRO A 64 -9.00 -24.19 -30.34
N ALA A 65 -10.21 -24.20 -29.75
CA ALA A 65 -11.02 -23.00 -29.57
C ALA A 65 -10.65 -22.21 -28.30
N SER A 66 -10.00 -22.85 -27.34
CA SER A 66 -9.70 -22.32 -26.01
C SER A 66 -8.53 -23.04 -25.37
N GLU A 67 -7.78 -22.38 -24.48
CA GLU A 67 -6.63 -22.94 -23.75
C GLU A 67 -7.01 -24.15 -22.87
N LEU A 68 -8.21 -24.11 -22.28
CA LEU A 68 -8.78 -25.15 -21.43
C LEU A 68 -9.98 -25.77 -22.16
N LYS A 69 -10.02 -27.09 -22.29
CA LYS A 69 -11.06 -27.80 -23.05
C LYS A 69 -12.09 -28.49 -22.17
N ALA A 70 -11.65 -29.27 -21.19
CA ALA A 70 -12.53 -30.10 -20.38
C ALA A 70 -11.92 -30.38 -19.00
N VAL A 71 -12.79 -30.81 -18.08
CA VAL A 71 -12.42 -31.31 -16.76
C VAL A 71 -12.93 -32.74 -16.65
N GLU A 72 -12.05 -33.63 -16.24
CA GLU A 72 -12.32 -35.06 -16.05
C GLU A 72 -12.20 -35.38 -14.56
N TYR A 73 -13.27 -35.98 -14.03
CA TYR A 73 -13.33 -36.48 -12.66
C TYR A 73 -13.19 -37.99 -12.66
N ASN A 74 -12.50 -38.54 -11.66
CA ASN A 74 -12.46 -39.98 -11.47
C ASN A 74 -13.65 -40.39 -10.59
N GLU A 75 -14.72 -40.86 -11.21
CA GLU A 75 -15.94 -41.31 -10.49
C GLU A 75 -15.70 -42.56 -9.62
N ALA A 76 -14.61 -43.31 -9.84
CA ALA A 76 -14.27 -44.48 -9.04
C ALA A 76 -13.42 -44.14 -7.79
N ASP A 77 -12.78 -42.97 -7.77
CA ASP A 77 -11.85 -42.56 -6.73
C ASP A 77 -11.86 -41.03 -6.54
N ASP A 78 -12.75 -40.57 -5.68
CA ASP A 78 -12.89 -39.16 -5.28
C ASP A 78 -11.63 -38.61 -4.54
N SER A 79 -10.67 -39.47 -4.20
CA SER A 79 -9.40 -39.04 -3.62
C SER A 79 -8.41 -38.50 -4.67
N ARG A 80 -8.64 -38.75 -5.96
CA ARG A 80 -7.75 -38.27 -7.02
C ARG A 80 -8.06 -36.82 -7.41
N PRO A 81 -7.03 -36.00 -7.64
CA PRO A 81 -7.23 -34.65 -8.13
C PRO A 81 -7.89 -34.68 -9.52
N PRO A 82 -8.79 -33.74 -9.82
CA PRO A 82 -9.41 -33.64 -11.14
C PRO A 82 -8.38 -33.32 -12.21
N VAL A 83 -8.61 -33.86 -13.40
CA VAL A 83 -7.75 -33.68 -14.56
C VAL A 83 -8.33 -32.59 -15.45
N ILE A 84 -7.50 -31.65 -15.86
CA ILE A 84 -7.87 -30.54 -16.72
C ILE A 84 -7.15 -30.71 -18.04
N ARG A 85 -7.94 -30.82 -19.11
CA ARG A 85 -7.43 -30.96 -20.47
C ARG A 85 -7.05 -29.59 -21.03
N THR A 86 -5.76 -29.37 -21.20
CA THR A 86 -5.21 -28.17 -21.83
C THR A 86 -4.97 -28.44 -23.31
N THR A 87 -5.12 -27.43 -24.16
CA THR A 87 -4.88 -27.59 -25.60
C THR A 87 -3.60 -26.94 -26.08
N PHE A 88 -2.86 -26.29 -25.19
CA PHE A 88 -1.59 -25.64 -25.48
C PHE A 88 -0.48 -26.31 -24.65
N MET A 89 0.78 -26.16 -25.09
CA MET A 89 1.98 -26.65 -24.40
C MET A 89 1.87 -28.11 -23.93
N GLY A 90 1.65 -29.02 -24.87
CA GLY A 90 1.60 -30.47 -24.62
C GLY A 90 2.73 -31.24 -25.29
N LEU A 91 3.11 -32.38 -24.71
CA LEU A 91 3.99 -33.35 -25.37
C LEU A 91 3.23 -34.27 -26.34
N TYR A 92 1.91 -34.13 -26.41
CA TYR A 92 1.06 -34.73 -27.43
C TYR A 92 -0.14 -33.81 -27.69
N GLY A 93 -0.86 -34.04 -28.79
CA GLY A 93 -1.87 -33.13 -29.33
C GLY A 93 -1.31 -32.18 -30.38
N VAL A 94 -2.09 -31.15 -30.74
CA VAL A 94 -1.83 -30.27 -31.90
C VAL A 94 -0.48 -29.56 -31.87
N ASP A 95 -0.05 -29.11 -30.69
CA ASP A 95 1.17 -28.30 -30.51
C ASP A 95 2.39 -29.12 -30.10
N SER A 96 2.35 -30.45 -30.25
CA SER A 96 3.43 -31.30 -29.76
C SER A 96 4.69 -31.24 -30.63
N PRO A 97 5.89 -31.17 -30.02
CA PRO A 97 7.15 -31.29 -30.72
C PRO A 97 7.56 -32.76 -31.00
N LEU A 98 6.81 -33.74 -30.51
CA LEU A 98 7.15 -35.16 -30.68
C LEU A 98 6.87 -35.65 -32.12
N PRO A 99 7.58 -36.69 -32.58
CA PRO A 99 7.30 -37.31 -33.88
C PRO A 99 5.84 -37.75 -34.03
N THR A 100 5.28 -37.56 -35.23
CA THR A 100 3.87 -37.82 -35.54
C THR A 100 3.42 -39.24 -35.21
N ALA A 101 4.31 -40.24 -35.28
CA ALA A 101 4.00 -41.63 -34.93
C ALA A 101 3.45 -41.76 -33.50
N TYR A 102 4.07 -41.10 -32.52
CA TYR A 102 3.59 -41.10 -31.13
C TYR A 102 2.25 -40.37 -30.98
N LEU A 103 2.06 -39.29 -31.75
CA LEU A 103 0.83 -38.50 -31.72
C LEU A 103 -0.34 -39.29 -32.31
N ASP A 104 -0.13 -39.98 -33.42
CA ASP A 104 -1.13 -40.80 -34.08
C ASP A 104 -1.54 -41.99 -33.23
N ASP A 105 -0.59 -42.66 -32.57
CA ASP A 105 -0.88 -43.78 -31.67
C ASP A 105 -1.78 -43.34 -30.51
N ILE A 106 -1.52 -42.15 -29.94
CA ILE A 106 -2.34 -41.54 -28.88
C ILE A 106 -3.70 -41.09 -29.42
N ALA A 107 -3.75 -40.38 -30.56
CA ALA A 107 -4.98 -39.86 -31.12
C ALA A 107 -5.93 -40.98 -31.61
N GLN A 108 -5.38 -42.06 -32.17
CA GLN A 108 -6.13 -43.22 -32.65
C GLN A 108 -6.41 -44.26 -31.55
N HIS A 109 -5.96 -44.03 -30.32
CA HIS A 109 -6.14 -44.94 -29.18
C HIS A 109 -5.63 -46.36 -29.48
N ARG A 110 -4.46 -46.47 -30.11
CA ARG A 110 -3.85 -47.78 -30.41
C ARG A 110 -3.41 -48.49 -29.13
N GLU A 111 -3.22 -49.80 -29.20
CA GLU A 111 -2.82 -50.59 -28.04
C GLU A 111 -1.52 -50.04 -27.41
N GLY A 112 -1.52 -49.83 -26.09
CA GLY A 112 -0.39 -49.24 -25.36
C GLY A 112 -0.39 -47.70 -25.26
N HIS A 113 -1.32 -46.99 -25.90
CA HIS A 113 -1.39 -45.53 -25.83
C HIS A 113 -1.56 -44.99 -24.41
N GLU A 114 -2.30 -45.67 -23.54
CA GLU A 114 -2.56 -45.24 -22.16
C GLU A 114 -1.26 -45.14 -21.34
N ALA A 115 -0.36 -46.11 -21.50
CA ALA A 115 0.93 -46.13 -20.80
C ALA A 115 1.85 -45.02 -21.31
N LEU A 116 1.89 -44.81 -22.63
CA LEU A 116 2.65 -43.74 -23.25
C LEU A 116 2.13 -42.36 -22.82
N GLN A 117 0.81 -42.16 -22.87
CA GLN A 117 0.18 -40.91 -22.46
C GLN A 117 0.43 -40.64 -20.97
N GLY A 118 0.25 -41.64 -20.10
CA GLY A 118 0.52 -41.52 -18.67
C GLY A 118 1.97 -41.15 -18.36
N LEU A 119 2.95 -41.67 -19.11
CA LEU A 119 4.35 -41.27 -18.99
C LEU A 119 4.54 -39.80 -19.38
N LEU A 120 4.00 -39.37 -20.52
CA LEU A 120 4.12 -37.99 -21.01
C LEU A 120 3.40 -36.99 -20.10
N ASP A 121 2.27 -37.38 -19.50
CA ASP A 121 1.46 -36.58 -18.60
C ASP A 121 2.22 -36.12 -17.37
N ILE A 122 3.15 -36.94 -16.85
CA ILE A 122 4.03 -36.57 -15.72
C ILE A 122 4.85 -35.33 -16.07
N PHE A 123 5.44 -35.30 -17.27
CA PHE A 123 6.26 -34.19 -17.73
C PHE A 123 5.42 -32.97 -18.09
N SER A 124 4.31 -33.17 -18.82
CA SER A 124 3.42 -32.08 -19.22
C SER A 124 2.83 -31.36 -18.01
N HIS A 125 2.38 -32.08 -16.99
CA HIS A 125 1.86 -31.46 -15.77
C HIS A 125 2.91 -30.61 -15.05
N ARG A 126 4.16 -31.10 -14.95
CA ARG A 126 5.25 -30.34 -14.32
C ARG A 126 5.65 -29.11 -15.11
N ILE A 127 5.75 -29.21 -16.43
CA ILE A 127 6.07 -28.06 -17.29
C ILE A 127 4.98 -26.99 -17.15
N MET A 128 3.72 -27.39 -17.19
CA MET A 128 2.57 -26.48 -17.11
C MET A 128 2.50 -25.74 -15.76
N THR A 129 2.72 -26.46 -14.66
CA THR A 129 2.75 -25.84 -13.31
C THR A 129 3.94 -24.90 -13.14
N GLN A 130 5.13 -25.23 -13.65
CA GLN A 130 6.27 -24.30 -13.61
C GLN A 130 6.07 -23.09 -14.52
N PHE A 131 5.46 -23.25 -15.69
CA PHE A 131 5.10 -22.16 -16.59
C PHE A 131 4.18 -21.14 -15.89
N TYR A 132 3.15 -21.62 -15.19
CA TYR A 132 2.29 -20.78 -14.35
C TYR A 132 3.09 -20.01 -13.27
N ARG A 133 4.02 -20.68 -12.58
CA ARG A 133 4.85 -20.06 -11.54
C ARG A 133 5.77 -18.97 -12.09
N ILE A 134 6.34 -19.18 -13.27
CA ILE A 134 7.16 -18.17 -13.94
C ILE A 134 6.32 -16.93 -14.20
N TRP A 135 5.15 -17.08 -14.82
CA TRP A 135 4.25 -15.96 -15.05
C TRP A 135 3.89 -15.24 -13.75
N ARG A 136 3.50 -15.99 -12.72
CA ARG A 136 3.13 -15.41 -11.42
C ARG A 136 4.29 -14.65 -10.77
N LYS A 137 5.52 -15.15 -10.86
CA LYS A 137 6.73 -14.49 -10.34
C LYS A 137 6.96 -13.10 -10.93
N TYR A 138 6.62 -12.89 -12.20
CA TYR A 138 6.80 -11.61 -12.90
C TYR A 138 5.52 -10.78 -12.99
N SER A 139 4.37 -11.34 -12.61
CA SER A 139 3.08 -10.66 -12.60
C SER A 139 2.80 -10.04 -11.24
N TRP A 140 3.08 -8.74 -11.14
CA TRP A 140 2.97 -8.03 -9.86
C TRP A 140 1.55 -8.03 -9.27
N PRO A 141 0.49 -7.68 -10.04
CA PRO A 141 -0.88 -7.70 -9.53
C PRO A 141 -1.37 -9.07 -9.05
N ALA A 142 -0.76 -10.15 -9.56
CA ALA A 142 -1.08 -11.53 -9.17
C ALA A 142 -0.47 -11.95 -7.84
N THR A 143 0.61 -11.28 -7.41
CA THR A 143 1.39 -11.62 -6.21
C THR A 143 1.23 -10.62 -5.08
N PHE A 144 0.56 -9.49 -5.33
CA PHE A 144 0.27 -8.49 -4.32
C PHE A 144 -0.55 -9.08 -3.18
N GLU A 145 0.02 -9.03 -1.98
CA GLU A 145 -0.66 -9.42 -0.75
C GLU A 145 -1.14 -8.19 0.02
N PRO A 146 -2.31 -8.25 0.69
CA PRO A 146 -2.79 -7.15 1.52
C PRO A 146 -1.74 -6.69 2.53
N GLY A 147 -1.51 -5.38 2.62
CA GLY A 147 -0.47 -4.81 3.49
C GLY A 147 0.92 -4.77 2.86
N GLY A 148 1.10 -5.30 1.64
CA GLY A 148 2.37 -5.31 0.94
C GLY A 148 3.40 -6.25 1.59
N THR A 149 2.94 -7.38 2.13
CA THR A 149 3.77 -8.40 2.80
C THR A 149 4.61 -9.22 1.84
N ASP A 150 4.25 -9.22 0.57
CA ASP A 150 4.94 -9.98 -0.44
C ASP A 150 6.36 -9.45 -0.72
N ARG A 151 7.18 -10.29 -1.35
CA ARG A 151 8.61 -10.00 -1.57
C ARG A 151 8.86 -8.77 -2.45
N LEU A 152 8.01 -8.50 -3.44
CA LEU A 152 8.23 -7.40 -4.37
C LEU A 152 7.79 -6.06 -3.76
N SER A 153 6.64 -6.01 -3.07
CA SER A 153 6.24 -4.89 -2.21
C SER A 153 7.33 -4.53 -1.22
N GLN A 154 7.87 -5.52 -0.49
CA GLN A 154 8.91 -5.27 0.50
C GLN A 154 10.19 -4.71 -0.15
N SER A 155 10.52 -5.18 -1.36
CA SER A 155 11.64 -4.62 -2.13
C SER A 155 11.38 -3.17 -2.55
N LEU A 156 10.15 -2.84 -2.98
CA LEU A 156 9.75 -1.46 -3.31
C LEU A 156 9.75 -0.54 -2.08
N LEU A 157 9.28 -1.03 -0.93
CA LEU A 157 9.38 -0.31 0.33
C LEU A 157 10.85 -0.08 0.75
N GLY A 158 11.72 -1.04 0.46
CA GLY A 158 13.17 -0.88 0.59
C GLY A 158 13.71 0.30 -0.21
N LEU A 159 13.28 0.46 -1.46
CA LEU A 159 13.65 1.62 -2.29
C LEU A 159 13.13 2.96 -1.75
N ALA A 160 12.03 2.93 -1.00
CA ALA A 160 11.46 4.10 -0.32
C ALA A 160 12.13 4.39 1.05
N GLY A 161 13.14 3.61 1.47
CA GLY A 161 13.81 3.75 2.76
C GLY A 161 13.11 3.04 3.94
N LEU A 162 12.08 2.23 3.66
CA LEU A 162 11.29 1.50 4.66
C LEU A 162 11.64 0.00 4.73
N GLY A 163 12.77 -0.43 4.15
CA GLY A 163 13.16 -1.85 4.06
C GLY A 163 13.91 -2.41 5.26
N ILE A 164 14.28 -1.59 6.25
CA ILE A 164 14.97 -2.07 7.45
C ILE A 164 13.93 -2.69 8.40
N PRO A 165 14.11 -3.95 8.84
CA PRO A 165 13.22 -4.58 9.81
C PRO A 165 13.07 -3.72 11.07
N GLY A 166 11.84 -3.45 11.49
CA GLY A 166 11.53 -2.60 12.65
C GLY A 166 11.13 -1.16 12.28
N THR A 167 11.54 -0.63 11.13
CA THR A 167 11.18 0.75 10.72
C THR A 167 9.66 0.93 10.61
N THR A 168 8.97 -0.05 10.06
CA THR A 168 7.50 -0.04 9.92
C THR A 168 6.77 -0.15 11.26
N GLN A 169 7.40 -0.69 12.31
CA GLN A 169 6.79 -0.79 13.65
C GLN A 169 6.71 0.58 14.35
N HIS A 170 7.58 1.52 13.99
CA HIS A 170 7.55 2.90 14.48
C HIS A 170 6.52 3.78 13.75
N ILE A 171 5.85 3.23 12.73
CA ILE A 171 4.86 3.93 11.93
C ILE A 171 3.50 3.32 12.25
N ALA A 172 2.62 4.10 12.89
CA ALA A 172 1.26 3.66 13.25
C ALA A 172 0.30 3.65 12.04
N SER A 173 0.77 3.21 10.87
CA SER A 173 0.01 3.21 9.61
C SER A 173 0.44 2.02 8.73
N PRO A 174 -0.48 1.42 7.95
CA PRO A 174 -0.14 0.33 7.05
C PRO A 174 0.95 0.71 6.05
N ALA A 175 1.99 -0.13 5.95
CA ALA A 175 3.13 0.12 5.05
C ALA A 175 2.73 0.21 3.57
N SER A 176 1.64 -0.45 3.18
CA SER A 176 1.09 -0.44 1.82
C SER A 176 0.77 0.97 1.30
N ARG A 177 0.42 1.92 2.17
CA ARG A 177 0.15 3.32 1.77
C ARG A 177 1.39 3.98 1.16
N PHE A 178 2.58 3.63 1.63
CA PHE A 178 3.84 4.17 1.10
C PHE A 178 4.20 3.61 -0.28
N LEU A 179 3.62 2.48 -0.70
CA LEU A 179 3.82 1.96 -2.06
C LEU A 179 3.32 2.95 -3.12
N ALA A 180 2.17 3.59 -2.87
CA ALA A 180 1.64 4.65 -3.74
C ALA A 180 2.55 5.90 -3.78
N LEU A 181 3.31 6.13 -2.71
CA LEU A 181 4.18 7.29 -2.53
C LEU A 181 5.65 7.01 -2.87
N THR A 182 5.99 5.82 -3.37
CA THR A 182 7.38 5.40 -3.64
C THR A 182 8.13 6.40 -4.53
N GLY A 183 7.46 6.94 -5.55
CA GLY A 183 8.06 7.92 -6.47
C GLY A 183 8.45 9.23 -5.78
N VAL A 184 7.61 9.70 -4.86
CA VAL A 184 7.83 10.92 -4.08
C VAL A 184 8.88 10.70 -2.99
N LEU A 185 8.83 9.55 -2.30
CA LEU A 185 9.74 9.22 -1.20
C LEU A 185 11.18 9.01 -1.65
N ARG A 186 11.38 8.53 -2.89
CA ARG A 186 12.71 8.32 -3.48
C ARG A 186 13.47 9.62 -3.73
N GLN A 187 12.78 10.76 -3.85
CA GLN A 187 13.44 12.02 -4.12
C GLN A 187 14.20 12.52 -2.88
N PRO A 188 15.45 12.98 -3.04
CA PRO A 188 16.24 13.49 -1.91
C PRO A 188 15.67 14.81 -1.36
N GLY A 189 15.14 15.66 -2.24
CA GLY A 189 14.48 16.92 -1.88
C GLY A 189 13.05 16.70 -1.40
N LYS A 190 12.60 17.56 -0.49
CA LYS A 190 11.20 17.62 -0.05
C LYS A 190 10.49 18.76 -0.76
N THR A 191 9.55 18.42 -1.63
CA THR A 191 8.87 19.35 -2.53
C THR A 191 7.42 19.53 -2.10
N GLN A 192 6.82 20.66 -2.49
CA GLN A 192 5.39 20.89 -2.31
C GLN A 192 4.54 19.78 -2.95
N GLN A 193 4.93 19.32 -4.14
CA GLN A 193 4.24 18.23 -4.86
C GLN A 193 4.24 16.93 -4.05
N GLY A 194 5.30 16.67 -3.28
CA GLY A 194 5.34 15.51 -2.40
C GLY A 194 4.31 15.58 -1.29
N ILE A 195 4.18 16.74 -0.62
CA ILE A 195 3.14 16.97 0.39
C ILE A 195 1.75 16.90 -0.23
N GLN A 196 1.57 17.43 -1.44
CA GLN A 196 0.33 17.30 -2.20
C GLN A 196 -0.04 15.83 -2.45
N ALA A 197 0.91 14.99 -2.86
CA ALA A 197 0.65 13.56 -3.02
C ALA A 197 0.22 12.88 -1.71
N LEU A 198 0.76 13.30 -0.55
CA LEU A 198 0.32 12.79 0.76
C LEU A 198 -1.14 13.16 1.04
N VAL A 199 -1.49 14.43 0.82
CA VAL A 199 -2.85 14.95 1.06
C VAL A 199 -3.84 14.28 0.13
N THR A 200 -3.57 14.25 -1.18
CA THR A 200 -4.45 13.63 -2.19
C THR A 200 -4.65 12.13 -1.95
N LEU A 201 -3.66 11.43 -1.37
CA LEU A 201 -3.82 10.02 -0.99
C LEU A 201 -4.83 9.82 0.15
N LEU A 202 -4.88 10.77 1.10
CA LEU A 202 -5.76 10.68 2.28
C LEU A 202 -7.14 11.28 2.02
N ALA A 203 -7.18 12.42 1.33
CA ALA A 203 -8.35 13.26 1.12
C ALA A 203 -8.32 13.80 -0.32
N PRO A 204 -8.96 13.10 -1.28
CA PRO A 204 -8.91 13.45 -2.70
C PRO A 204 -9.49 14.82 -3.03
N GLU A 205 -10.43 15.34 -2.22
CA GLU A 205 -11.08 16.62 -2.45
C GLU A 205 -10.39 17.79 -1.73
N THR A 206 -9.41 17.48 -0.86
CA THR A 206 -8.62 18.50 -0.17
C THR A 206 -7.45 18.95 -1.04
N THR A 207 -7.33 20.27 -1.21
CA THR A 207 -6.18 20.89 -1.89
C THR A 207 -5.16 21.38 -0.88
N VAL A 208 -3.89 21.47 -1.30
CA VAL A 208 -2.81 21.94 -0.41
C VAL A 208 -1.90 22.94 -1.11
N ARG A 209 -1.56 24.00 -0.38
CA ARG A 209 -0.53 24.96 -0.74
C ARG A 209 0.54 24.97 0.33
N VAL A 210 1.79 24.81 -0.07
CA VAL A 210 2.93 24.83 0.85
C VAL A 210 3.73 26.11 0.63
N SER A 211 3.92 26.89 1.68
CA SER A 211 4.87 28.01 1.68
C SER A 211 6.14 27.58 2.41
N PRO A 212 7.34 27.81 1.83
CA PRO A 212 8.60 27.49 2.49
C PRO A 212 8.90 28.43 3.66
N TYR A 213 8.26 29.61 3.69
CA TYR A 213 8.48 30.63 4.72
C TYR A 213 7.26 30.75 5.60
N SER A 214 7.41 30.32 6.86
CA SER A 214 6.44 30.54 7.94
C SER A 214 7.16 31.24 9.07
N LEU A 215 6.64 32.41 9.46
CA LEU A 215 7.15 33.15 10.59
C LEU A 215 6.89 32.40 11.88
N ARG A 216 7.90 32.38 12.76
CA ARG A 216 7.84 31.74 14.06
C ARG A 216 8.62 32.55 15.10
N PRO A 217 8.06 32.80 16.29
CA PRO A 217 8.84 33.33 17.40
C PRO A 217 9.81 32.26 17.94
N VAL A 218 11.06 32.65 18.12
CA VAL A 218 12.14 31.87 18.71
C VAL A 218 12.64 32.65 19.92
N ALA A 219 12.46 32.07 21.11
CA ALA A 219 12.95 32.66 22.35
C ALA A 219 14.49 32.69 22.37
N ILE A 220 15.03 33.82 22.79
CA ILE A 220 16.47 34.08 22.90
C ILE A 220 16.85 33.95 24.37
N SER A 221 17.74 32.99 24.69
CA SER A 221 18.13 32.72 26.07
C SER A 221 18.99 33.83 26.69
N GLN A 222 19.72 34.59 25.88
CA GLN A 222 20.57 35.70 26.30
C GLN A 222 20.35 36.88 25.35
N PRO A 223 19.29 37.67 25.58
CA PRO A 223 19.00 38.83 24.74
C PRO A 223 20.05 39.92 24.97
N LEU A 224 20.36 40.69 23.92
CA LEU A 224 21.17 41.88 24.09
C LEU A 224 20.41 42.91 24.92
N GLY A 225 21.04 43.47 25.94
CA GLY A 225 20.46 44.48 26.81
C GLY A 225 21.42 45.62 27.07
N PHE A 226 20.92 46.86 27.04
CA PHE A 226 21.70 48.07 27.34
C PHE A 226 21.86 48.32 28.86
N TYR A 227 21.83 47.26 29.67
CA TYR A 227 21.67 47.35 31.12
C TYR A 227 22.92 46.93 31.91
N GLY A 228 24.09 46.77 31.27
CA GLY A 228 25.35 46.37 31.90
C GLY A 228 26.59 47.02 31.26
N ASP A 229 27.75 46.86 31.93
CA ASP A 229 29.07 47.36 31.49
C ASP A 229 29.78 46.42 30.48
N ASP A 230 29.09 45.36 30.03
CA ASP A 230 29.65 44.41 29.07
C ASP A 230 29.66 45.03 27.66
N ASP A 231 30.85 45.13 27.07
CA ASP A 231 31.02 45.51 25.67
C ASP A 231 30.36 44.46 24.76
N PHE A 232 29.51 44.92 23.83
CA PHE A 232 28.88 44.05 22.82
C PHE A 232 29.32 44.44 21.42
N PHE A 233 29.42 43.43 20.54
CA PHE A 233 29.82 43.61 19.16
C PHE A 233 28.59 43.71 18.27
N LEU A 234 28.49 44.78 17.47
CA LEU A 234 27.42 44.95 16.48
C LEU A 234 27.81 44.26 15.17
N ASP A 235 27.76 42.92 15.17
CA ASP A 235 28.10 42.08 14.01
C ASP A 235 26.88 41.74 13.12
N GLY A 236 25.68 42.16 13.53
CA GLY A 236 24.42 41.87 12.86
C GLY A 236 23.80 40.50 13.19
N ASN A 237 24.41 39.72 14.09
CA ASN A 237 23.92 38.37 14.45
C ASN A 237 23.20 38.33 15.79
N THR A 238 23.23 39.41 16.57
CA THR A 238 22.64 39.46 17.91
C THR A 238 21.32 40.23 17.90
N PRO A 239 20.16 39.58 18.08
CA PRO A 239 18.87 40.26 18.11
C PRO A 239 18.68 41.01 19.44
N LEU A 240 17.91 42.10 19.39
CA LEU A 240 17.44 42.80 20.57
C LEU A 240 16.09 42.20 21.01
N GLY A 241 15.89 42.04 22.32
CA GLY A 241 14.67 41.46 22.88
C GLY A 241 14.76 39.97 23.13
N ASP A 242 13.78 39.44 23.87
CA ASP A 242 13.70 38.05 24.30
C ASP A 242 13.15 37.09 23.23
N GLU A 243 12.71 37.61 22.09
CA GLU A 243 12.21 36.83 20.95
C GLU A 243 12.75 37.34 19.61
N ALA A 244 13.11 36.42 18.72
CA ALA A 244 13.38 36.70 17.30
C ALA A 244 12.41 35.94 16.40
N MET A 245 12.05 36.56 15.28
CA MET A 245 11.20 35.94 14.27
C MET A 245 12.05 35.19 13.25
N ASP A 246 11.84 33.88 13.15
CA ASP A 246 12.47 33.03 12.15
C ASP A 246 11.47 32.68 11.04
N ALA A 247 11.87 32.86 9.79
CA ALA A 247 11.08 32.52 8.61
C ALA A 247 11.55 31.23 7.91
N SER A 248 12.72 30.69 8.27
CA SER A 248 13.40 29.63 7.50
C SER A 248 13.29 28.24 8.14
N SER A 249 13.00 28.13 9.44
CA SER A 249 12.91 26.81 10.11
C SER A 249 11.54 26.14 10.03
N GLN A 250 10.51 26.82 9.54
CA GLN A 250 9.14 26.33 9.54
C GLN A 250 8.45 26.48 8.18
N LEU A 251 7.86 25.39 7.71
CA LEU A 251 6.99 25.36 6.54
C LEU A 251 5.56 25.70 6.95
N LEU A 252 4.80 26.34 6.07
CA LEU A 252 3.35 26.47 6.22
C LEU A 252 2.65 25.53 5.23
N VAL A 253 1.86 24.61 5.73
CA VAL A 253 1.03 23.68 4.95
C VAL A 253 -0.42 24.13 5.10
N ALA A 254 -0.93 24.85 4.09
CA ALA A 254 -2.29 25.33 4.06
C ALA A 254 -3.18 24.34 3.28
N LEU A 255 -4.09 23.70 3.99
CA LEU A 255 -5.11 22.78 3.47
C LEU A 255 -6.39 23.56 3.20
N THR A 256 -7.07 23.25 2.09
CA THR A 256 -8.39 23.79 1.77
C THR A 256 -9.32 22.67 1.36
N THR A 257 -10.49 22.57 1.99
CA THR A 257 -11.51 21.55 1.68
C THR A 257 -12.91 22.15 1.69
N ASP A 258 -13.73 21.71 0.74
CA ASP A 258 -15.16 22.03 0.67
C ASP A 258 -16.04 20.85 1.09
N ASN A 259 -15.44 19.70 1.39
CA ASN A 259 -16.16 18.48 1.73
C ASN A 259 -16.40 18.41 3.25
N PRO A 260 -17.66 18.27 3.72
CA PRO A 260 -17.97 18.19 5.15
C PRO A 260 -17.29 17.02 5.85
N ALA A 261 -17.20 15.85 5.20
CA ALA A 261 -16.63 14.65 5.79
C ALA A 261 -15.11 14.76 5.93
N GLU A 262 -14.43 15.32 4.91
CA GLU A 262 -12.98 15.58 5.01
C GLU A 262 -12.68 16.66 6.03
N ALA A 263 -13.45 17.76 6.06
CA ALA A 263 -13.32 18.82 7.07
C ALA A 263 -13.41 18.28 8.50
N GLN A 264 -14.34 17.35 8.76
CA GLN A 264 -14.45 16.69 10.06
C GLN A 264 -13.29 15.72 10.32
N GLY A 265 -12.78 15.04 9.31
CA GLY A 265 -11.62 14.15 9.43
C GLY A 265 -10.30 14.90 9.69
N TRP A 266 -10.20 16.16 9.28
CA TRP A 266 -9.04 17.04 9.47
C TRP A 266 -8.96 17.70 10.85
N LYS A 267 -9.98 17.53 11.71
CA LYS A 267 -9.93 18.03 13.10
C LYS A 267 -8.71 17.45 13.84
N PRO A 268 -8.18 18.12 14.89
CA PRO A 268 -6.96 17.68 15.57
C PRO A 268 -7.00 16.24 16.14
N ASP A 269 -8.20 15.74 16.48
CA ASP A 269 -8.44 14.34 16.88
C ASP A 269 -8.96 13.44 15.75
N GLY A 270 -9.09 13.99 14.55
CA GLY A 270 -9.63 13.32 13.39
C GLY A 270 -8.67 12.30 12.78
N PRO A 271 -9.20 11.25 12.15
CA PRO A 271 -8.37 10.19 11.57
C PRO A 271 -7.48 10.68 10.43
N LEU A 272 -7.93 11.64 9.61
CA LEU A 272 -7.14 12.17 8.49
C LEU A 272 -5.95 12.97 9.00
N PHE A 273 -6.15 13.81 10.01
CA PHE A 273 -5.06 14.59 10.59
C PHE A 273 -3.99 13.70 11.22
N ARG A 274 -4.41 12.68 11.99
CA ARG A 274 -3.48 11.71 12.58
C ARG A 274 -2.70 10.93 11.51
N ASP A 275 -3.38 10.44 10.49
CA ASP A 275 -2.73 9.72 9.37
C ASP A 275 -1.77 10.63 8.61
N PHE A 276 -2.14 11.89 8.40
CA PHE A 276 -1.31 12.88 7.74
C PHE A 276 -0.03 13.19 8.52
N LEU A 277 -0.11 13.35 9.84
CA LEU A 277 1.08 13.53 10.69
C LEU A 277 2.04 12.33 10.60
N ILE A 278 1.51 11.11 10.50
CA ILE A 278 2.32 9.90 10.32
C ILE A 278 3.02 9.92 8.95
N LEU A 279 2.31 10.27 7.88
CA LEU A 279 2.89 10.39 6.54
C LEU A 279 3.95 11.50 6.48
N LEU A 280 3.69 12.66 7.09
CA LEU A 280 4.66 13.75 7.21
C LEU A 280 5.89 13.30 8.00
N ARG A 281 5.73 12.47 9.02
CA ARG A 281 6.85 11.91 9.77
C ARG A 281 7.80 11.09 8.91
N VAL A 282 7.26 10.28 8.00
CA VAL A 282 8.09 9.51 7.07
C VAL A 282 8.67 10.41 5.97
N TYR A 283 7.88 11.38 5.47
CA TYR A 283 8.30 12.23 4.37
C TYR A 283 9.32 13.29 4.80
N LEU A 284 9.00 14.16 5.76
CA LEU A 284 9.85 15.25 6.24
C LEU A 284 10.90 14.77 7.25
N GLY A 285 10.64 13.67 7.95
CA GLY A 285 11.51 13.18 9.00
C GLY A 285 11.67 14.20 10.12
N TRP A 286 12.88 14.31 10.65
CA TRP A 286 13.22 15.22 11.74
C TRP A 286 13.74 16.59 11.28
N ARG A 287 13.93 16.78 9.98
CA ARG A 287 14.61 17.96 9.43
C ARG A 287 13.76 19.21 9.43
N PHE A 288 12.45 19.07 9.22
CA PHE A 288 11.56 20.20 9.02
C PHE A 288 10.47 20.23 10.08
N ARG A 289 10.14 21.46 10.50
CA ARG A 289 8.92 21.77 11.24
C ARG A 289 7.87 22.29 10.25
N ALA A 290 6.60 21.94 10.46
CA ALA A 290 5.51 22.43 9.59
C ALA A 290 4.32 22.91 10.42
N ASN A 291 3.90 24.17 10.24
CA ASN A 291 2.58 24.65 10.69
C ASN A 291 1.52 24.15 9.71
N ILE A 292 0.41 23.63 10.22
CA ILE A 292 -0.67 23.08 9.40
C ILE A 292 -1.93 23.90 9.66
N THR A 293 -2.48 24.48 8.59
CA THR A 293 -3.71 25.27 8.65
C THR A 293 -4.78 24.64 7.78
N LEU A 294 -6.05 24.78 8.17
CA LEU A 294 -7.20 24.34 7.40
C LEU A 294 -8.11 25.53 7.12
N THR A 295 -8.37 25.77 5.83
CA THR A 295 -9.38 26.71 5.35
C THR A 295 -10.60 25.91 4.90
N ALA A 296 -11.75 26.16 5.54
CA ALA A 296 -13.01 25.53 5.16
C ALA A 296 -14.14 26.59 5.07
N PRO A 297 -15.18 26.35 4.25
CA PRO A 297 -16.38 27.17 4.26
C PRO A 297 -17.01 27.22 5.65
N THR A 298 -17.41 28.40 6.09
CA THR A 298 -17.93 28.63 7.45
C THR A 298 -19.19 27.81 7.75
N ARG A 299 -19.98 27.47 6.71
CA ARG A 299 -21.12 26.53 6.78
C ARG A 299 -20.75 25.11 7.25
N LEU A 300 -19.50 24.69 7.10
CA LEU A 300 -19.02 23.37 7.52
C LEU A 300 -18.54 23.37 8.97
N LEU A 301 -18.31 24.55 9.54
CA LEU A 301 -17.87 24.78 10.91
C LEU A 301 -19.12 24.94 11.79
N ALA A 302 -19.93 23.89 11.85
CA ALA A 302 -21.17 23.89 12.62
C ALA A 302 -20.89 24.10 14.12
N VAL A 303 -21.76 24.87 14.77
CA VAL A 303 -21.76 25.07 16.22
C VAL A 303 -22.16 23.74 16.87
N PRO A 304 -21.31 23.12 17.72
CA PRO A 304 -21.70 21.92 18.42
C PRO A 304 -22.80 22.31 19.41
N PRO A 305 -23.86 21.50 19.55
CA PRO A 305 -24.79 21.69 20.65
C PRO A 305 -23.99 21.64 21.96
N LEU A 306 -24.30 22.53 22.90
CA LEU A 306 -23.71 22.53 24.24
C LEU A 306 -23.78 21.11 24.83
N GLY A 307 -22.61 20.52 25.09
CA GLY A 307 -22.45 19.13 25.54
C GLY A 307 -21.00 18.78 25.82
N ASP A 308 -20.72 17.50 26.06
CA ASP A 308 -19.38 16.99 26.41
C ASP A 308 -18.45 16.78 25.19
N GLU A 309 -18.85 17.23 23.99
CA GLU A 309 -18.00 17.13 22.81
C GLU A 309 -16.83 18.12 22.86
N PRO A 310 -15.62 17.74 22.39
CA PRO A 310 -14.46 18.60 22.43
C PRO A 310 -14.67 19.86 21.59
N PHE A 311 -14.62 21.01 22.28
CA PHE A 311 -14.79 22.34 21.68
C PHE A 311 -13.43 22.91 21.24
N TRP A 312 -13.31 23.17 19.94
CA TRP A 312 -12.11 23.77 19.34
C TRP A 312 -12.43 25.17 18.83
N LEU A 313 -11.83 26.17 19.47
CA LEU A 313 -12.01 27.58 19.09
C LEU A 313 -11.59 27.79 17.63
N GLY A 314 -12.45 28.41 16.84
CA GLY A 314 -12.25 28.62 15.40
C GLY A 314 -12.64 27.44 14.50
N MET A 315 -12.83 26.23 15.03
CA MET A 315 -13.24 25.07 14.21
C MET A 315 -14.70 24.68 14.43
N ASN A 316 -15.09 24.50 15.69
CA ASN A 316 -16.48 24.20 16.08
C ASN A 316 -17.09 25.42 16.81
N GLY A 317 -16.27 26.40 17.20
CA GLY A 317 -16.67 27.55 17.99
C GLY A 317 -16.89 28.83 17.20
N VAL A 318 -17.45 28.77 15.98
CA VAL A 318 -17.78 30.00 15.23
C VAL A 318 -19.15 30.49 15.68
N LEU A 319 -19.17 31.50 16.55
CA LEU A 319 -20.40 32.12 17.03
C LEU A 319 -21.09 32.90 15.89
N GLY A 320 -22.42 32.82 15.82
CA GLY A 320 -23.23 33.51 14.81
C GLY A 320 -23.63 32.65 13.59
N VAL A 321 -23.11 31.41 13.49
CA VAL A 321 -23.48 30.49 12.40
C VAL A 321 -24.67 29.63 12.85
N GLY A 322 -25.88 30.15 12.68
CA GLY A 322 -27.13 29.39 12.87
C GLY A 322 -27.54 28.60 11.62
N GLU A 323 -28.38 27.58 11.77
CA GLU A 323 -29.01 26.89 10.64
C GLU A 323 -29.95 27.86 9.90
N GLY A 324 -29.45 28.49 8.82
CA GLY A 324 -30.30 29.15 7.82
C GLY A 324 -30.08 30.64 7.56
N GLU A 325 -29.21 31.34 8.30
CA GLU A 325 -28.97 32.77 8.08
C GLU A 325 -27.49 33.05 7.80
N SER A 326 -27.17 33.25 6.52
CA SER A 326 -25.92 33.92 6.14
C SER A 326 -26.14 35.43 6.30
N GLU A 327 -25.97 35.96 7.51
CA GLU A 327 -25.79 37.41 7.69
C GLU A 327 -24.51 37.82 6.93
N GLY A 328 -24.59 38.91 6.16
CA GLY A 328 -23.51 39.39 5.29
C GLY A 328 -22.20 39.79 5.99
N ASP A 329 -22.16 39.67 7.32
CA ASP A 329 -21.03 40.02 8.18
C ASP A 329 -20.09 38.83 8.48
N ILE A 330 -20.49 37.59 8.20
CA ILE A 330 -19.65 36.40 8.44
C ILE A 330 -18.79 36.08 7.21
N PRO A 331 -17.46 35.91 7.35
CA PRO A 331 -16.60 35.55 6.23
C PRO A 331 -17.02 34.20 5.63
N GLN A 332 -16.98 34.09 4.30
CA GLN A 332 -17.41 32.87 3.59
C GLN A 332 -16.52 31.64 3.87
N THR A 333 -15.24 31.88 4.18
CA THR A 333 -14.28 30.86 4.55
C THR A 333 -13.59 31.26 5.84
N PHE A 334 -13.20 30.26 6.63
CA PHE A 334 -12.53 30.46 7.89
C PHE A 334 -11.27 29.59 7.92
N THR A 335 -10.15 30.18 8.34
CA THR A 335 -8.85 29.51 8.41
C THR A 335 -8.48 29.24 9.86
N THR A 336 -8.16 28.00 10.16
CA THR A 336 -7.82 27.51 11.50
C THR A 336 -6.43 26.90 11.51
N GLU A 337 -5.71 27.05 12.62
CA GLU A 337 -4.48 26.30 12.84
C GLU A 337 -4.83 24.94 13.44
N LEU A 338 -4.55 23.86 12.71
CA LEU A 338 -4.80 22.50 13.18
C LEU A 338 -3.73 22.06 14.19
N GLY A 339 -2.50 22.53 13.99
CA GLY A 339 -1.37 22.22 14.85
C GLY A 339 -0.05 22.27 14.11
N THR A 340 1.01 21.91 14.82
CA THR A 340 2.37 21.92 14.28
C THR A 340 2.98 20.53 14.29
N TYR A 341 3.54 20.12 13.16
CA TYR A 341 4.37 18.93 13.06
C TYR A 341 5.80 19.23 13.50
N THR A 342 6.29 18.51 14.51
CA THR A 342 7.70 18.49 14.93
C THR A 342 8.20 17.05 15.00
N GLY A 343 9.22 16.72 14.20
CA GLY A 343 9.79 15.37 14.18
C GLY A 343 10.64 15.03 15.41
N LEU A 344 11.18 16.04 16.09
CA LEU A 344 11.96 15.91 17.32
C LEU A 344 11.28 16.70 18.44
N GLN A 345 11.33 16.14 19.65
CA GLN A 345 11.03 16.90 20.86
C GLN A 345 12.23 17.80 21.19
N PRO A 346 11.99 19.03 21.67
CA PRO A 346 13.06 19.91 22.12
C PRO A 346 13.93 19.20 23.17
N ALA A 347 15.25 19.29 23.01
CA ALA A 347 16.17 18.71 23.97
C ALA A 347 16.04 19.42 25.32
N THR A 348 15.74 18.66 26.37
CA THR A 348 15.86 19.12 27.75
C THR A 348 17.31 18.97 28.17
N PHE A 349 18.02 20.09 28.39
CA PHE A 349 19.41 20.08 28.82
C PHE A 349 19.51 19.58 30.28
N LEU A 350 19.69 18.27 30.44
CA LEU A 350 19.99 17.64 31.72
C LEU A 350 21.51 17.50 31.87
N GLN A 351 22.15 18.53 32.44
CA GLN A 351 23.54 18.55 32.92
C GLN A 351 24.70 18.44 31.90
N GLY A 352 25.86 18.95 32.34
CA GLY A 352 26.96 19.45 31.50
C GLY A 352 27.63 18.44 30.57
N ASN A 353 27.89 18.89 29.35
CA ASN A 353 28.61 18.15 28.33
C ASN A 353 30.03 17.77 28.82
N ARG A 354 30.22 16.52 29.24
CA ARG A 354 31.55 15.92 29.34
C ARG A 354 32.08 15.73 27.91
N ARG A 355 32.83 16.72 27.41
CA ARG A 355 33.50 16.63 26.11
C ARG A 355 34.76 15.79 26.25
N VAL A 356 34.89 14.77 25.42
CA VAL A 356 36.13 14.00 25.30
C VAL A 356 37.08 14.79 24.40
N THR A 357 38.10 15.39 24.99
CA THR A 357 39.13 16.13 24.24
C THR A 357 40.14 15.11 23.70
N TYR A 358 40.00 14.72 22.43
CA TYR A 358 41.03 13.97 21.73
C TYR A 358 42.18 14.93 21.38
N LYS A 359 43.37 14.67 21.92
CA LYS A 359 44.59 15.31 21.43
C LYS A 359 45.05 14.50 20.22
N PHE A 360 45.17 15.15 19.07
CA PHE A 360 45.83 14.59 17.90
C PHE A 360 47.25 15.15 17.88
N ASP A 361 48.25 14.27 17.93
CA ASP A 361 49.68 14.61 17.85
C ASP A 361 50.10 15.04 16.44
#